data_AF-K2E3L0-F1
#
_entry.id   AF-K2E3L0-F1
#
_cell.length_a   1.000
_cell.length_b   1.000
_cell.length_c   1.000
_cell.angle_alpha   90.00
_cell.angle_beta   90.00
_cell.angle_gamma   90.00
#
_symmetry.space_group_name_H-M   'P 1'
#
loop_
_entity.id
_entity.type
_entity.pdbx_description
1 polymer ?
#
loop_
_entity_poly.entity_id
_entity_poly.type
_entity_poly.pdbx_seq_one_letter_code
_entity_poly.pdbx_strand_id
1 'polypeptide(L)'
;MHKMNISHIIEFATRNPKILQSALKRFFGNIDYFPLMENPQVEGLFNEWLMFDYKQKSGRTFLYDYYQTFKSVLDREIVQEIKSVIDTNTYQPFCIESCVAGDHTRAYGMKSGKTYDIYDKAFSTELSKLPMSNNETFFCRIAKVNDRWEIFGSNPVFIPVAFTDRYKKMMRGVAVSPKEVAVLYYKPSGDEKDDFTKARKRVDVVKKRREIEDRFELLRKRHHFTGDISLIVNLVLNEGYSHNFADFITDSLKLLGISKKHQSIKILNDVGELATDIWNFYPHKALKGRSPHELYTSQTRDAT
;
A
#
# COMPACT_ATOMS: atom_id res chain seq x y z
N MET A 1 20.96 -11.00 -15.99
CA MET A 1 19.85 -11.38 -16.89
C MET A 1 19.28 -12.68 -16.34
N HIS A 2 18.02 -12.67 -15.89
CA HIS A 2 17.36 -13.85 -15.34
C HIS A 2 17.32 -14.97 -16.38
N LYS A 3 17.58 -16.22 -15.96
CA LYS A 3 17.46 -17.38 -16.86
C LYS A 3 16.01 -17.87 -16.93
N MET A 4 15.20 -17.52 -15.93
CA MET A 4 13.77 -17.82 -15.89
C MET A 4 12.98 -16.94 -16.88
N ASN A 5 12.16 -17.57 -17.71
CA ASN A 5 11.23 -16.87 -18.60
C ASN A 5 9.90 -16.56 -17.87
N ILE A 6 9.74 -15.31 -17.42
CA ILE A 6 8.54 -14.84 -16.71
C ILE A 6 7.28 -15.01 -17.58
N SER A 7 7.36 -14.75 -18.89
CA SER A 7 6.21 -14.85 -19.81
C SER A 7 5.63 -16.26 -19.84
N HIS A 8 6.46 -17.30 -19.83
CA HIS A 8 5.98 -18.69 -19.77
C HIS A 8 5.21 -19.00 -18.47
N ILE A 9 5.58 -18.37 -17.35
CA ILE A 9 4.91 -18.56 -16.07
C ILE A 9 3.55 -17.83 -16.08
N ILE A 10 3.49 -16.65 -16.69
CA ILE A 10 2.24 -15.91 -16.90
C ILE A 10 1.31 -16.69 -17.84
N GLU A 11 1.83 -17.24 -18.94
CA GLU A 11 1.06 -18.11 -19.85
C GLU A 11 0.52 -19.33 -19.12
N PHE A 12 1.35 -19.98 -18.30
CA PHE A 12 0.91 -21.09 -17.46
C PHE A 12 -0.22 -20.67 -16.49
N ALA A 13 -0.10 -19.49 -15.87
CA ALA A 13 -1.09 -18.98 -14.94
C ALA A 13 -2.42 -18.57 -15.60
N THR A 14 -2.36 -18.08 -16.85
CA THR A 14 -3.50 -17.57 -17.61
C THR A 14 -4.19 -18.62 -18.47
N ARG A 15 -3.59 -19.82 -18.63
CA ARG A 15 -4.10 -20.92 -19.48
C ARG A 15 -5.52 -21.38 -19.16
N ASN A 16 -5.98 -21.25 -17.91
CA ASN A 16 -7.33 -21.63 -17.51
C ASN A 16 -8.25 -20.40 -17.39
N PRO A 17 -9.19 -20.19 -18.33
CA PRO A 17 -10.03 -18.99 -18.36
C PRO A 17 -10.87 -18.78 -17.09
N LYS A 18 -11.33 -19.87 -16.45
CA LYS A 18 -12.13 -19.78 -15.22
C LYS A 18 -11.27 -19.30 -14.04
N ILE A 19 -10.03 -19.78 -13.96
CA ILE A 19 -9.11 -19.35 -12.90
C ILE A 19 -8.69 -17.90 -13.14
N LEU A 20 -8.40 -17.54 -14.39
CA LEU A 20 -8.08 -16.18 -14.77
C LEU A 20 -9.22 -15.21 -14.42
N GLN A 21 -10.46 -15.51 -14.80
CA GLN A 21 -11.63 -14.70 -14.46
C GLN A 21 -11.80 -14.53 -12.94
N SER A 22 -11.60 -15.61 -12.17
CA SER A 22 -11.62 -15.57 -10.70
C SER A 22 -10.50 -14.67 -10.14
N ALA A 23 -9.29 -14.78 -10.67
CA ALA A 23 -8.15 -13.96 -10.26
C ALA A 23 -8.37 -12.48 -10.56
N LEU A 24 -8.86 -12.16 -11.76
CA LEU A 24 -9.13 -10.79 -12.16
C LEU A 24 -10.26 -10.18 -11.32
N LYS A 25 -11.36 -10.93 -11.07
CA LYS A 25 -12.42 -10.49 -10.13
C LYS A 25 -11.88 -10.27 -8.72
N ARG A 26 -10.96 -11.12 -8.26
CA ARG A 26 -10.32 -10.94 -6.94
C ARG A 26 -9.37 -9.75 -6.90
N PHE A 27 -8.70 -9.40 -7.99
CA PHE A 27 -7.76 -8.28 -8.04
C PHE A 27 -8.48 -6.95 -8.22
N PHE A 28 -9.33 -6.85 -9.24
CA PHE A 28 -10.02 -5.62 -9.62
C PHE A 28 -11.34 -5.40 -8.86
N GLY A 29 -12.03 -6.46 -8.43
CA GLY A 29 -13.35 -6.36 -7.82
C GLY A 29 -14.48 -6.47 -8.86
N ASN A 30 -15.62 -5.82 -8.58
CA ASN A 30 -16.76 -5.74 -9.50
C ASN A 30 -16.61 -4.52 -10.41
N ILE A 31 -15.54 -4.51 -11.22
CA ILE A 31 -15.36 -3.49 -12.25
C ILE A 31 -15.84 -4.14 -13.56
N ASP A 32 -16.84 -3.53 -14.21
CA ASP A 32 -17.31 -3.93 -15.56
C ASP A 32 -16.29 -3.62 -16.66
N TYR A 33 -15.15 -3.03 -16.29
CA TYR A 33 -14.08 -2.67 -17.19
C TYR A 33 -13.11 -3.85 -17.34
N PHE A 34 -13.46 -4.76 -18.25
CA PHE A 34 -12.50 -5.70 -18.85
C PHE A 34 -12.25 -5.33 -20.29
N PRO A 35 -11.12 -4.67 -20.55
CA PRO A 35 -10.27 -5.14 -21.63
C PRO A 35 -8.79 -4.90 -21.26
N LEU A 36 -8.01 -5.95 -20.98
CA LEU A 36 -6.53 -5.96 -21.05
C LEU A 36 -5.81 -4.57 -20.96
N MET A 37 -5.90 -3.93 -19.78
CA MET A 37 -4.92 -3.00 -19.20
C MET A 37 -4.24 -1.99 -20.15
N GLU A 38 -4.88 -0.83 -20.37
CA GLU A 38 -4.25 0.34 -21.02
C GLU A 38 -3.09 0.96 -20.19
N ASN A 39 -2.90 0.52 -18.94
CA ASN A 39 -1.79 0.94 -18.08
C ASN A 39 -0.81 -0.22 -17.83
N PRO A 40 0.38 -0.21 -18.45
CA PRO A 40 1.40 -1.25 -18.29
C PRO A 40 1.83 -1.49 -16.83
N GLN A 41 1.74 -0.48 -15.96
CA GLN A 41 2.06 -0.64 -14.54
C GLN A 41 1.02 -1.49 -13.81
N VAL A 42 -0.26 -1.29 -14.11
CA VAL A 42 -1.35 -2.09 -13.54
C VAL A 42 -1.25 -3.53 -14.04
N GLU A 43 -0.85 -3.72 -15.29
CA GLU A 43 -0.53 -5.03 -15.85
C GLU A 43 0.61 -5.74 -15.14
N GLY A 44 1.73 -5.05 -14.96
CA GLY A 44 2.85 -5.58 -14.20
C GLY A 44 2.41 -6.02 -12.80
N LEU A 45 1.68 -5.15 -12.07
CA LEU A 45 1.23 -5.44 -10.71
C LEU A 45 0.23 -6.61 -10.65
N PHE A 46 -0.67 -6.73 -11.62
CA PHE A 46 -1.60 -7.86 -11.70
C PHE A 46 -0.85 -9.18 -11.95
N ASN A 47 0.04 -9.21 -12.95
CA ASN A 47 0.80 -10.41 -13.31
C ASN A 47 1.71 -10.85 -12.15
N GLU A 48 2.37 -9.90 -11.49
CA GLU A 48 3.18 -10.19 -10.31
C GLU A 48 2.33 -10.79 -9.17
N TRP A 49 1.20 -10.15 -8.83
CA TRP A 49 0.31 -10.67 -7.80
C TRP A 49 -0.25 -12.05 -8.15
N LEU A 50 -0.60 -12.28 -9.42
CA LEU A 50 -1.08 -13.56 -9.91
C LEU A 50 -0.03 -14.66 -9.69
N MET A 51 1.23 -14.39 -10.03
CA MET A 51 2.31 -15.36 -9.89
C MET A 51 2.65 -15.70 -8.44
N PHE A 52 2.74 -14.67 -7.58
CA PHE A 52 3.34 -14.79 -6.25
C PHE A 52 2.34 -14.86 -5.09
N ASP A 53 1.19 -14.20 -5.22
CA ASP A 53 0.31 -13.95 -4.08
C ASP A 53 -1.06 -14.62 -4.25
N TYR A 54 -1.53 -14.82 -5.48
CA TYR A 54 -2.77 -15.53 -5.75
C TYR A 54 -2.64 -17.00 -5.34
N LYS A 55 -3.38 -17.38 -4.30
CA LYS A 55 -3.52 -18.77 -3.87
C LYS A 55 -4.64 -19.45 -4.66
N GLN A 56 -4.28 -20.52 -5.37
CA GLN A 56 -5.21 -21.43 -6.02
C GLN A 56 -5.99 -22.25 -4.99
N LYS A 57 -6.96 -23.07 -5.43
CA LYS A 57 -7.73 -23.96 -4.54
C LYS A 57 -6.84 -24.92 -3.73
N SER A 58 -5.68 -25.30 -4.28
CA SER A 58 -4.65 -26.11 -3.61
C SER A 58 -3.90 -25.38 -2.49
N GLY A 59 -4.11 -24.06 -2.32
CA GLY A 59 -3.34 -23.20 -1.42
C GLY A 59 -1.97 -22.79 -1.96
N ARG A 60 -1.59 -23.25 -3.15
CA ARG A 60 -0.31 -22.96 -3.80
C ARG A 60 -0.38 -21.73 -4.70
N THR A 61 0.78 -21.11 -4.94
CA THR A 61 0.93 -20.01 -5.91
C THR A 61 1.18 -20.58 -7.30
N PHE A 62 0.98 -19.77 -8.33
CA PHE A 62 1.28 -20.20 -9.70
C PHE A 62 2.77 -20.44 -9.93
N LEU A 63 3.65 -19.62 -9.34
CA LEU A 63 5.09 -19.86 -9.42
C LEU A 63 5.48 -21.22 -8.81
N TYR A 64 4.90 -21.57 -7.67
CA TYR A 64 5.18 -22.85 -7.02
C TYR A 64 4.64 -24.03 -7.81
N ASP A 65 3.43 -23.93 -8.37
CA ASP A 65 2.88 -25.00 -9.20
C ASP A 65 3.65 -25.15 -10.51
N TYR A 66 4.07 -24.04 -11.14
CA TYR A 66 4.96 -24.07 -12.31
C TYR A 66 6.27 -24.82 -11.99
N TYR A 67 6.90 -24.50 -10.87
CA TYR A 67 8.09 -25.22 -10.39
C TYR A 67 7.83 -26.72 -10.25
N GLN A 68 6.73 -27.12 -9.60
CA GLN A 68 6.44 -28.55 -9.41
C GLN A 68 6.15 -29.27 -10.73
N THR A 69 5.48 -28.61 -11.67
CA THR A 69 5.14 -29.19 -12.98
C THR A 69 6.35 -29.35 -13.88
N PHE A 70 7.27 -28.38 -13.90
CA PHE A 70 8.33 -28.32 -14.91
C PHE A 70 9.75 -28.61 -14.36
N LYS A 71 9.94 -28.78 -13.05
CA LYS A 71 11.29 -29.01 -12.46
C LYS A 71 12.07 -30.20 -13.02
N SER A 72 11.42 -31.19 -13.63
CA SER A 72 12.09 -32.36 -14.22
C SER A 72 12.52 -32.16 -15.67
N VAL A 73 12.01 -31.12 -16.34
CA VAL A 73 12.27 -30.83 -17.75
C VAL A 73 13.03 -29.52 -17.97
N LEU A 74 13.06 -28.64 -16.95
CA LEU A 74 13.85 -27.41 -16.96
C LEU A 74 15.31 -27.68 -16.62
N ASP A 75 16.18 -26.83 -17.17
CA ASP A 75 17.60 -26.83 -16.83
C ASP A 75 17.81 -26.63 -15.33
N ARG A 76 18.80 -27.32 -14.77
CA ARG A 76 19.10 -27.30 -13.34
C ARG A 76 19.28 -25.89 -12.78
N GLU A 77 19.90 -25.00 -13.55
CA GLU A 77 20.11 -23.61 -13.15
C GLU A 77 18.79 -22.83 -13.05
N ILE A 78 17.86 -23.03 -13.99
CA ILE A 78 16.52 -22.41 -13.95
C ILE A 78 15.73 -22.94 -12.75
N VAL A 79 15.82 -24.25 -12.50
CA VAL A 79 15.17 -24.88 -11.34
C VAL A 79 15.69 -24.30 -10.03
N GLN A 80 17.01 -24.09 -9.92
CA GLN A 80 17.64 -23.47 -8.76
C GLN A 80 17.25 -22.00 -8.59
N GLU A 81 17.21 -21.24 -9.69
CA GLU A 81 16.76 -19.84 -9.71
C GLU A 81 15.31 -19.73 -9.22
N ILE A 82 14.38 -20.50 -9.81
CA ILE A 82 12.96 -20.50 -9.41
C ILE A 82 12.82 -20.87 -7.93
N LYS A 83 13.54 -21.90 -7.47
CA LYS A 83 13.51 -22.31 -6.06
C LYS A 83 14.00 -21.19 -5.13
N SER A 84 15.14 -20.56 -5.46
CA SER A 84 15.66 -19.41 -4.71
C SER A 84 14.64 -18.28 -4.64
N VAL A 85 13.98 -17.97 -5.76
CA VAL A 85 12.94 -16.94 -5.81
C VAL A 85 11.74 -17.32 -4.92
N ILE A 86 11.24 -18.55 -5.01
CA ILE A 86 10.16 -19.06 -4.14
C ILE A 86 10.52 -18.88 -2.66
N ASP A 87 11.75 -19.23 -2.29
CA ASP A 87 12.18 -19.27 -0.89
C ASP A 87 12.50 -17.87 -0.32
N THR A 88 12.84 -16.90 -1.17
CA THR A 88 13.43 -15.62 -0.71
C THR A 88 12.62 -14.37 -1.06
N ASN A 89 11.67 -14.46 -1.99
CA ASN A 89 10.98 -13.26 -2.47
C ASN A 89 10.23 -12.51 -1.36
N THR A 90 10.19 -11.18 -1.48
CA THR A 90 9.43 -10.32 -0.58
C THR A 90 8.93 -9.08 -1.30
N TYR A 91 7.64 -8.78 -1.16
CA TYR A 91 7.04 -7.49 -1.56
C TYR A 91 6.89 -6.60 -0.34
N GLN A 92 7.44 -5.40 -0.42
CA GLN A 92 7.38 -4.41 0.66
C GLN A 92 7.72 -3.00 0.15
N PRO A 93 7.39 -1.95 0.91
CA PRO A 93 7.99 -0.63 0.71
C PRO A 93 9.48 -0.63 1.10
N PHE A 94 10.27 0.03 0.28
CA PHE A 94 11.71 0.22 0.43
C PHE A 94 12.05 1.70 0.52
N CYS A 95 12.93 2.06 1.44
CA CYS A 95 13.50 3.39 1.57
C CYS A 95 14.88 3.39 0.93
N ILE A 96 15.14 4.26 -0.05
CA ILE A 96 16.47 4.40 -0.64
C ILE A 96 17.41 5.03 0.39
N GLU A 97 18.53 4.35 0.67
CA GLU A 97 19.59 4.83 1.56
C GLU A 97 20.78 5.36 0.76
N SER A 98 21.18 4.66 -0.30
CA SER A 98 22.22 5.10 -1.23
C SER A 98 22.09 4.39 -2.59
N CYS A 99 22.70 4.96 -3.62
CA CYS A 99 22.69 4.38 -4.96
C CYS A 99 24.10 4.44 -5.58
N VAL A 100 24.53 3.35 -6.20
CA VAL A 100 25.74 3.29 -7.04
C VAL A 100 25.28 3.11 -8.49
N ALA A 101 25.44 4.16 -9.29
CA ALA A 101 24.96 4.22 -10.66
C ALA A 101 25.45 3.02 -11.49
N GLY A 102 24.52 2.29 -12.09
CA GLY A 102 24.81 1.15 -12.97
C GLY A 102 25.17 -0.16 -12.27
N ASP A 103 25.08 -0.22 -10.93
CA ASP A 103 25.39 -1.41 -10.15
C ASP A 103 24.25 -1.79 -9.20
N HIS A 104 24.10 -1.10 -8.08
CA HIS A 104 23.11 -1.44 -7.06
C HIS A 104 22.51 -0.22 -6.35
N THR A 105 21.32 -0.43 -5.79
CA THR A 105 20.66 0.50 -4.87
C THR A 105 20.60 -0.15 -3.49
N ARG A 106 21.17 0.52 -2.49
CA ARG A 106 21.01 0.12 -1.09
C ARG A 106 19.69 0.67 -0.57
N ALA A 107 18.82 -0.22 -0.11
CA ALA A 107 17.50 0.16 0.38
C ALA A 107 17.11 -0.59 1.65
N TYR A 108 16.48 0.13 2.58
CA TYR A 108 15.92 -0.43 3.80
C TYR A 108 14.48 -0.91 3.54
N GLY A 109 14.26 -2.22 3.64
CA GLY A 109 12.96 -2.84 3.53
C GLY A 109 12.14 -2.62 4.80
N MET A 110 11.12 -1.78 4.74
CA MET A 110 10.47 -1.26 5.94
C MET A 110 9.62 -2.29 6.69
N LYS A 111 9.06 -3.26 5.94
CA LYS A 111 8.33 -4.38 6.53
C LYS A 111 9.27 -5.34 7.25
N SER A 112 10.38 -5.69 6.60
CA SER A 112 11.37 -6.66 7.08
C SER A 112 12.33 -6.10 8.13
N GLY A 113 12.54 -4.78 8.15
CA GLY A 113 13.54 -4.12 8.96
C GLY A 113 14.99 -4.40 8.55
N LYS A 114 15.21 -4.95 7.36
CA LYS A 114 16.54 -5.31 6.82
C LYS A 114 16.95 -4.34 5.72
N THR A 115 18.25 -4.14 5.57
CA THR A 115 18.83 -3.43 4.43
C THR A 115 19.24 -4.45 3.36
N TYR A 116 19.04 -4.07 2.11
CA TYR A 116 19.32 -4.87 0.93
C TYR A 116 20.16 -4.07 -0.06
N ASP A 117 21.16 -4.71 -0.65
CA ASP A 117 21.81 -4.21 -1.86
C ASP A 117 21.09 -4.82 -3.05
N ILE A 118 20.24 -4.02 -3.70
CA ILE A 118 19.36 -4.43 -4.80
C ILE A 118 20.08 -4.13 -6.12
N TYR A 119 20.47 -5.19 -6.83
CA TYR A 119 21.21 -5.12 -8.09
C TYR A 119 20.25 -4.97 -9.26
N ASP A 120 20.30 -3.81 -9.92
CA ASP A 120 19.60 -3.54 -11.17
C ASP A 120 20.28 -2.34 -11.85
N LYS A 121 20.89 -2.59 -13.01
CA LYS A 121 21.68 -1.59 -13.73
C LYS A 121 20.82 -0.43 -14.24
N ALA A 122 19.63 -0.71 -14.77
CA ALA A 122 18.76 0.32 -15.33
C ALA A 122 18.18 1.19 -14.21
N PHE A 123 17.65 0.55 -13.17
CA PHE A 123 17.08 1.20 -12.00
C PHE A 123 18.10 2.09 -11.29
N SER A 124 19.29 1.56 -10.96
CA SER A 124 20.34 2.34 -10.30
C SER A 124 20.88 3.49 -11.17
N THR A 125 20.91 3.32 -12.49
CA THR A 125 21.30 4.40 -13.41
C THR A 125 20.27 5.52 -13.41
N GLU A 126 18.98 5.21 -13.54
CA GLU A 126 17.93 6.24 -13.54
C GLU A 126 17.81 6.95 -12.19
N LEU A 127 17.88 6.19 -11.08
CA LEU A 127 17.88 6.76 -9.73
C LEU A 127 19.01 7.77 -9.51
N SER A 128 20.20 7.50 -10.03
CA SER A 128 21.36 8.38 -9.86
C SER A 128 21.22 9.74 -10.54
N LYS A 129 20.27 9.88 -11.48
CA LYS A 129 19.99 11.15 -12.19
C LYS A 129 19.00 12.03 -11.45
N LEU A 130 18.24 11.47 -10.50
CA LEU A 130 17.28 12.23 -9.72
C LEU A 130 18.05 13.08 -8.70
N PRO A 131 17.55 14.28 -8.35
CA PRO A 131 18.07 15.04 -7.22
C PRO A 131 17.78 14.23 -5.95
N MET A 132 18.66 13.30 -5.62
CA MET A 132 18.46 12.33 -4.56
C MET A 132 18.28 13.07 -3.23
N SER A 133 17.04 13.23 -2.78
CA SER A 133 16.81 13.24 -1.35
C SER A 133 16.97 11.80 -0.90
N ASN A 134 18.03 11.49 -0.16
CA ASN A 134 18.07 10.27 0.65
C ASN A 134 16.70 10.16 1.34
N ASN A 135 16.04 8.98 1.29
CA ASN A 135 14.68 8.70 1.77
C ASN A 135 13.50 8.71 0.76
N GLU A 136 13.75 8.66 -0.55
CA GLU A 136 12.70 8.29 -1.50
C GLU A 136 12.21 6.85 -1.25
N THR A 137 10.92 6.62 -1.49
CA THR A 137 10.27 5.33 -1.23
C THR A 137 9.62 4.76 -2.46
N PHE A 138 9.77 3.45 -2.61
CA PHE A 138 9.14 2.69 -3.67
C PHE A 138 8.62 1.35 -3.16
N PHE A 139 7.60 0.82 -3.84
CA PHE A 139 7.11 -0.54 -3.64
C PHE A 139 7.63 -1.42 -4.76
N CYS A 140 8.21 -2.56 -4.41
CA CYS A 140 8.53 -3.60 -5.37
C CYS A 140 8.65 -4.96 -4.68
N ARG A 141 8.78 -6.00 -5.50
CA ARG A 141 9.31 -7.30 -5.05
C ARG A 141 10.79 -7.40 -5.34
N ILE A 142 11.50 -7.91 -4.35
CA ILE A 142 12.87 -8.39 -4.55
C ILE A 142 12.92 -9.89 -4.26
N ALA A 143 13.87 -10.57 -4.90
CA ALA A 143 14.18 -11.97 -4.62
C ALA A 143 15.68 -12.20 -4.82
N LYS A 144 16.20 -13.30 -4.26
CA LYS A 144 17.57 -13.72 -4.54
C LYS A 144 17.65 -14.47 -5.86
N VAL A 145 18.48 -13.96 -6.78
CA VAL A 145 18.87 -14.61 -8.04
C VAL A 145 20.39 -14.68 -8.05
N ASN A 146 20.95 -15.89 -8.16
CA ASN A 146 22.41 -16.11 -8.12
C ASN A 146 23.10 -15.39 -6.95
N ASP A 147 22.55 -15.55 -5.74
CA ASP A 147 23.00 -14.92 -4.48
C ASP A 147 22.96 -13.38 -4.42
N ARG A 148 22.36 -12.71 -5.41
CA ARG A 148 22.13 -11.26 -5.42
C ARG A 148 20.65 -10.95 -5.23
N TRP A 149 20.35 -9.89 -4.48
CA TRP A 149 18.99 -9.38 -4.41
C TRP A 149 18.71 -8.57 -5.66
N GLU A 150 17.72 -8.97 -6.44
CA GLU A 150 17.34 -8.27 -7.68
C GLU A 150 15.85 -7.88 -7.58
N ILE A 151 15.47 -6.84 -8.31
CA ILE A 151 14.05 -6.53 -8.52
C ILE A 151 13.45 -7.70 -9.31
N PHE A 152 12.32 -8.23 -8.84
CA PHE A 152 11.73 -9.43 -9.41
C PHE A 152 10.20 -9.32 -9.49
N GLY A 153 9.70 -8.90 -10.65
CA GLY A 153 8.26 -8.68 -10.87
C GLY A 153 8.01 -7.41 -11.67
N SER A 154 7.06 -6.61 -11.23
CA SER A 154 6.72 -5.33 -11.84
C SER A 154 7.77 -4.24 -11.57
N ASN A 155 7.74 -3.20 -12.40
CA ASN A 155 8.56 -2.01 -12.17
C ASN A 155 8.23 -1.37 -10.81
N PRO A 156 9.24 -0.84 -10.09
CA PRO A 156 9.04 -0.14 -8.83
C PRO A 156 8.01 0.99 -8.93
N VAL A 157 7.09 1.04 -7.96
CA VAL A 157 6.10 2.12 -7.83
C VAL A 157 6.60 3.13 -6.80
N PHE A 158 6.98 4.32 -7.27
CA PHE A 158 7.45 5.40 -6.40
C PHE A 158 6.27 6.13 -5.75
N ILE A 159 6.45 6.48 -4.47
CA ILE A 159 5.54 7.38 -3.75
C ILE A 159 6.31 8.61 -3.27
N PRO A 160 5.79 9.83 -3.52
CA PRO A 160 6.47 11.08 -3.17
C PRO A 160 6.30 11.39 -1.68
N VAL A 161 6.76 10.50 -0.83
CA VAL A 161 6.74 10.63 0.62
C VAL A 161 8.16 10.44 1.10
N ALA A 162 8.69 11.44 1.82
CA ALA A 162 9.98 11.34 2.49
C ALA A 162 9.81 10.59 3.81
N PHE A 163 10.57 9.52 4.02
CA PHE A 163 10.34 8.64 5.16
C PHE A 163 11.20 8.97 6.37
N THR A 164 10.53 9.38 7.46
CA THR A 164 11.11 9.48 8.79
C THR A 164 11.23 8.11 9.46
N ASP A 165 12.10 7.96 10.47
CA ASP A 165 12.21 6.71 11.25
C ASP A 165 10.89 6.27 11.89
N ARG A 166 9.98 7.21 12.11
CA ARG A 166 8.63 6.95 12.58
C ARG A 166 7.80 6.19 11.56
N TYR A 167 7.81 6.62 10.30
CA TYR A 167 7.08 5.90 9.25
C TYR A 167 7.68 4.50 9.07
N LYS A 168 9.01 4.35 9.14
CA LYS A 168 9.67 3.03 9.15
C LYS A 168 9.12 2.13 10.26
N LYS A 169 8.86 2.67 11.46
CA LYS A 169 8.27 1.94 12.60
C LYS A 169 6.78 1.60 12.39
N MET A 170 6.03 2.45 11.69
CA MET A 170 4.62 2.24 11.35
C MET A 170 4.45 1.10 10.33
N MET A 171 5.29 1.07 9.29
CA MET A 171 5.21 0.02 8.25
C MET A 171 5.80 -1.32 8.68
N ARG A 172 6.50 -1.38 9.81
CA ARG A 172 7.09 -2.62 10.30
C ARG A 172 5.99 -3.62 10.65
N GLY A 173 5.95 -4.72 9.91
CA GLY A 173 4.95 -5.78 10.05
C GLY A 173 3.65 -5.55 9.27
N VAL A 174 3.51 -4.43 8.55
CA VAL A 174 2.37 -4.20 7.66
C VAL A 174 2.55 -5.06 6.41
N ALA A 175 1.57 -5.93 6.15
CA ALA A 175 1.54 -6.69 4.90
C ALA A 175 1.14 -5.75 3.76
N VAL A 176 1.93 -5.79 2.68
CA VAL A 176 1.69 -5.06 1.44
C VAL A 176 1.82 -6.06 0.29
N SER A 177 0.95 -5.94 -0.69
CA SER A 177 0.92 -6.74 -1.91
C SER A 177 0.78 -5.83 -3.16
N PRO A 178 1.17 -6.31 -4.35
CA PRO A 178 1.01 -5.54 -5.59
C PRO A 178 -0.44 -5.11 -5.84
N LYS A 179 -1.42 -5.94 -5.44
CA LYS A 179 -2.84 -5.61 -5.49
C LYS A 179 -3.19 -4.35 -4.70
N GLU A 180 -2.64 -4.20 -3.49
CA GLU A 180 -2.91 -3.03 -2.65
C GLU A 180 -2.25 -1.77 -3.21
N VAL A 181 -1.13 -1.90 -3.92
CA VAL A 181 -0.44 -0.77 -4.57
C VAL A 181 -1.16 -0.37 -5.87
N ALA A 182 -1.79 -1.32 -6.56
CA ALA A 182 -2.46 -1.06 -7.83
C ALA A 182 -3.62 -0.05 -7.74
N VAL A 183 -4.24 0.10 -6.55
CA VAL A 183 -5.31 1.09 -6.30
C VAL A 183 -4.82 2.54 -6.44
N LEU A 184 -3.51 2.79 -6.44
CA LEU A 184 -2.95 4.12 -6.74
C LEU A 184 -3.16 4.53 -8.21
N TYR A 185 -3.39 3.55 -9.09
CA TYR A 185 -3.53 3.75 -10.54
C TYR A 185 -4.96 3.61 -11.03
N TYR A 186 -5.87 3.09 -10.21
CA TYR A 186 -7.29 3.02 -10.54
C TYR A 186 -8.16 3.15 -9.28
N LYS A 187 -9.27 3.89 -9.37
CA LYS A 187 -10.31 3.89 -8.34
C LYS A 187 -11.26 2.70 -8.60
N PRO A 188 -11.49 1.80 -7.63
CA PRO A 188 -12.57 0.82 -7.73
C PRO A 188 -13.91 1.55 -7.96
N SER A 189 -14.81 0.94 -8.72
CA SER A 189 -16.16 1.47 -8.94
C SER A 189 -16.86 1.72 -7.59
N GLY A 190 -17.22 2.99 -7.30
CA GLY A 190 -17.96 3.38 -6.10
C GLY A 190 -17.43 4.61 -5.35
N ASP A 191 -16.19 5.03 -5.60
CA ASP A 191 -15.63 6.22 -4.95
C ASP A 191 -15.98 7.50 -5.74
N GLU A 192 -16.64 8.46 -5.07
CA GLU A 192 -16.99 9.74 -5.65
C GLU A 192 -15.75 10.46 -6.25
N LYS A 193 -15.97 11.17 -7.36
CA LYS A 193 -14.94 12.05 -7.94
C LYS A 193 -14.69 13.20 -6.97
N ASP A 194 -13.49 13.26 -6.39
CA ASP A 194 -13.01 14.46 -5.70
C ASP A 194 -12.88 15.59 -6.73
N ASP A 195 -13.88 16.47 -6.74
CA ASP A 195 -13.89 17.66 -7.57
C ASP A 195 -13.26 18.82 -6.78
N PHE A 196 -11.94 18.94 -6.90
CA PHE A 196 -11.15 20.00 -6.27
C PHE A 196 -11.50 21.41 -6.79
N THR A 197 -12.31 21.53 -7.85
CA THR A 197 -12.69 22.82 -8.45
C THR A 197 -14.02 23.37 -7.93
N LYS A 198 -14.80 22.57 -7.19
CA LYS A 198 -16.01 23.08 -6.53
C LYS A 198 -15.61 23.94 -5.34
N ALA A 199 -16.01 25.22 -5.38
CA ALA A 199 -16.09 26.06 -4.18
C ALA A 199 -16.74 25.23 -3.07
N ARG A 200 -15.97 24.92 -2.02
CA ARG A 200 -16.41 24.05 -0.92
C ARG A 200 -17.68 24.65 -0.34
N LYS A 201 -18.83 24.03 -0.63
CA LYS A 201 -20.12 24.42 -0.07
C LYS A 201 -20.00 24.42 1.45
N ARG A 202 -20.70 25.34 2.12
CA ARG A 202 -20.85 25.31 3.58
C ARG A 202 -21.21 23.89 4.01
N VAL A 203 -20.34 23.27 4.81
CA VAL A 203 -20.58 21.92 5.32
C VAL A 203 -21.39 22.06 6.60
N ASP A 204 -22.52 21.36 6.65
CA ASP A 204 -23.28 21.19 7.89
C ASP A 204 -22.48 20.26 8.82
N VAL A 205 -21.80 20.86 9.79
CA VAL A 205 -20.93 20.16 10.74
C VAL A 205 -21.70 19.12 11.55
N VAL A 206 -22.96 19.40 11.91
CA VAL A 206 -23.79 18.47 12.69
C VAL A 206 -24.14 17.25 11.85
N LYS A 207 -24.57 17.48 10.60
CA LYS A 207 -24.81 16.38 9.66
C LYS A 207 -23.54 15.56 9.45
N LYS A 208 -22.40 16.22 9.26
CA LYS A 208 -21.14 15.51 8.98
C LYS A 208 -20.67 14.67 10.17
N ARG A 209 -20.83 15.14 11.40
CA ARG A 209 -20.53 14.35 12.61
C ARG A 209 -21.34 13.05 12.66
N ARG A 210 -22.64 13.08 12.30
CA ARG A 210 -23.47 11.87 12.21
C ARG A 210 -22.96 10.90 11.14
N GLU A 211 -22.60 11.40 9.96
CA GLU A 211 -22.01 10.57 8.90
C GLU A 211 -20.70 9.89 9.36
N ILE A 212 -19.89 10.60 10.14
CA ILE A 212 -18.64 10.06 10.73
C ILE A 212 -18.95 8.98 11.77
N GLU A 213 -19.96 9.17 12.62
CA GLU A 213 -20.42 8.16 13.59
C GLU A 213 -20.94 6.89 12.88
N ASP A 214 -21.76 7.05 11.84
CA ASP A 214 -22.26 5.93 11.02
C ASP A 214 -21.11 5.17 10.34
N ARG A 215 -20.15 5.91 9.78
CA ARG A 215 -18.94 5.35 9.17
C ARG A 215 -18.10 4.59 10.20
N PHE A 216 -17.95 5.14 11.40
CA PHE A 216 -17.24 4.49 12.49
C PHE A 216 -17.88 3.14 12.84
N GLU A 217 -19.20 3.10 13.03
CA GLU A 217 -19.91 1.85 13.37
C GLU A 217 -19.81 0.80 12.26
N LEU A 218 -19.80 1.22 10.99
CA LEU A 218 -19.54 0.33 9.87
C LEU A 218 -18.11 -0.25 9.92
N LEU A 219 -17.11 0.59 10.17
CA LEU A 219 -15.70 0.16 10.26
C LEU A 219 -15.46 -0.72 11.49
N ARG A 220 -16.09 -0.40 12.63
CA ARG A 220 -16.06 -1.18 13.86
C ARG A 220 -16.57 -2.60 13.64
N LYS A 221 -17.70 -2.76 12.93
CA LYS A 221 -18.23 -4.08 12.56
C LYS A 221 -17.31 -4.81 11.58
N ARG A 222 -16.81 -4.11 10.56
CA ARG A 222 -15.96 -4.68 9.51
C ARG A 222 -14.61 -5.20 10.02
N HIS A 223 -14.00 -4.47 10.94
CA HIS A 223 -12.63 -4.69 11.41
C HIS A 223 -12.54 -5.11 12.88
N HIS A 224 -13.69 -5.30 13.54
CA HIS A 224 -13.82 -5.73 14.93
C HIS A 224 -13.09 -4.82 15.93
N PHE A 225 -13.27 -3.50 15.82
CA PHE A 225 -12.70 -2.55 16.78
C PHE A 225 -13.31 -2.76 18.18
N THR A 226 -12.47 -2.75 19.21
CA THR A 226 -12.92 -2.88 20.60
C THR A 226 -13.21 -1.53 21.24
N GLY A 227 -12.58 -0.46 20.72
CA GLY A 227 -12.76 0.91 21.19
C GLY A 227 -14.03 1.57 20.67
N ASP A 228 -14.38 2.70 21.28
CA ASP A 228 -15.49 3.57 20.89
C ASP A 228 -14.99 4.85 20.20
N ILE A 229 -15.82 5.48 19.38
CA ILE A 229 -15.47 6.73 18.67
C ILE A 229 -15.06 7.84 19.64
N SER A 230 -15.67 7.87 20.84
CA SER A 230 -15.35 8.81 21.90
C SER A 230 -13.88 8.79 22.32
N LEU A 231 -13.17 7.66 22.18
CA LEU A 231 -11.75 7.58 22.48
C LEU A 231 -10.91 8.42 21.51
N ILE A 232 -11.24 8.38 20.21
CA ILE A 232 -10.55 9.16 19.18
C ILE A 232 -10.96 10.64 19.29
N VAL A 233 -12.24 10.91 19.54
CA VAL A 233 -12.72 12.28 19.77
C VAL A 233 -12.02 12.91 20.99
N ASN A 234 -11.85 12.16 22.08
CA ASN A 234 -11.11 12.64 23.25
C ASN A 234 -9.62 12.85 22.97
N LEU A 235 -9.02 12.02 22.10
CA LEU A 235 -7.65 12.20 21.65
C LEU A 235 -7.50 13.52 20.87
N VAL A 236 -8.41 13.82 19.95
CA VAL A 236 -8.46 15.09 19.21
C VAL A 236 -8.72 16.27 20.15
N LEU A 237 -9.70 16.17 21.04
CA LEU A 237 -10.06 17.24 21.96
C LEU A 237 -8.87 17.69 22.81
N ASN A 238 -8.07 16.74 23.28
CA ASN A 238 -6.95 16.99 24.17
C ASN A 238 -5.60 17.06 23.46
N GLU A 239 -5.57 17.13 22.12
CA GLU A 239 -4.31 17.15 21.40
C GLU A 239 -3.49 18.40 21.75
N GLY A 240 -2.23 18.17 22.12
CA GLY A 240 -1.21 19.21 22.22
C GLY A 240 -0.32 19.11 20.99
N TYR A 241 -0.34 20.14 20.13
CA TYR A 241 0.33 20.25 18.83
C TYR A 241 1.86 20.04 18.80
N SER A 242 2.47 19.53 19.88
CA SER A 242 3.84 19.01 19.88
C SER A 242 3.97 17.61 19.26
N HIS A 243 2.86 16.93 18.95
CA HIS A 243 2.85 15.57 18.37
C HIS A 243 2.42 15.60 16.90
N ASN A 244 3.23 15.02 16.01
CA ASN A 244 2.97 14.97 14.57
C ASN A 244 1.81 13.99 14.25
N PHE A 245 0.98 14.32 13.25
CA PHE A 245 -0.20 13.58 12.75
C PHE A 245 -0.03 12.05 12.65
N ALA A 246 1.18 11.53 12.41
CA ALA A 246 1.46 10.10 12.44
C ALA A 246 1.29 9.43 13.83
N ASP A 247 1.51 10.17 14.93
CA ASP A 247 1.24 9.69 16.30
C ASP A 247 -0.26 9.56 16.52
N PHE A 248 -1.05 10.51 16.01
CA PHE A 248 -2.49 10.50 16.10
C PHE A 248 -3.12 9.26 15.46
N ILE A 249 -2.67 8.87 14.25
CA ILE A 249 -3.12 7.62 13.61
C ILE A 249 -2.68 6.39 14.42
N THR A 250 -1.42 6.36 14.87
CA THR A 250 -0.88 5.24 15.65
C THR A 250 -1.62 5.05 16.96
N ASP A 251 -1.95 6.12 17.67
CA ASP A 251 -2.65 6.08 18.94
C ASP A 251 -4.13 5.78 18.75
N SER A 252 -4.75 6.28 17.66
CA SER A 252 -6.10 5.89 17.25
C SER A 252 -6.20 4.37 17.04
N LEU A 253 -5.26 3.76 16.31
CA LEU A 253 -5.23 2.30 16.11
C LEU A 253 -5.14 1.53 17.43
N LYS A 254 -4.35 2.01 18.39
CA LYS A 254 -4.23 1.38 19.73
C LYS A 254 -5.53 1.50 20.52
N LEU A 255 -6.15 2.68 20.53
CA LEU A 255 -7.42 2.91 21.23
C LEU A 255 -8.55 2.05 20.65
N LEU A 256 -8.50 1.76 19.36
CA LEU A 256 -9.43 0.85 18.69
C LEU A 256 -9.12 -0.65 18.90
N GLY A 257 -8.06 -1.00 19.63
CA GLY A 257 -7.67 -2.38 19.91
C GLY A 257 -6.97 -3.09 18.75
N ILE A 258 -6.52 -2.36 17.73
CA ILE A 258 -5.89 -2.93 16.54
C ILE A 258 -4.42 -3.18 16.82
N SER A 259 -4.10 -4.41 17.20
CA SER A 259 -2.69 -4.83 17.37
C SER A 259 -1.93 -4.78 16.04
N LYS A 260 -0.62 -4.53 16.12
CA LYS A 260 0.27 -4.41 14.95
C LYS A 260 0.16 -5.57 13.96
N LYS A 261 -0.05 -6.79 14.45
CA LYS A 261 -0.19 -8.00 13.62
C LYS A 261 -1.45 -8.03 12.75
N HIS A 262 -2.45 -7.21 13.06
CA HIS A 262 -3.70 -7.09 12.30
C HIS A 262 -3.77 -5.80 11.47
N GLN A 263 -2.70 -5.00 11.45
CA GLN A 263 -2.66 -3.79 10.62
C GLN A 263 -2.42 -4.17 9.15
N SER A 264 -3.24 -3.62 8.27
CA SER A 264 -3.11 -3.70 6.80
C SER A 264 -3.20 -2.29 6.23
N ILE A 265 -2.71 -2.06 5.00
CA ILE A 265 -2.86 -0.75 4.35
C ILE A 265 -4.32 -0.31 4.31
N LYS A 266 -5.25 -1.26 4.04
CA LYS A 266 -6.67 -0.95 4.04
C LYS A 266 -7.16 -0.43 5.40
N ILE A 267 -6.75 -1.06 6.50
CA ILE A 267 -7.10 -0.60 7.85
C ILE A 267 -6.45 0.76 8.14
N LEU A 268 -5.19 0.95 7.74
CA LEU A 268 -4.49 2.23 7.91
C LEU A 268 -5.17 3.36 7.13
N ASN A 269 -5.64 3.11 5.90
CA ASN A 269 -6.38 4.08 5.11
C ASN A 269 -7.77 4.32 5.71
N ASP A 270 -8.53 3.27 6.02
CA ASP A 270 -9.88 3.38 6.60
C ASP A 270 -9.85 4.17 7.92
N VAL A 271 -8.90 3.87 8.81
CA VAL A 271 -8.71 4.58 10.09
C VAL A 271 -8.10 5.95 9.87
N GLY A 272 -7.16 6.10 8.92
CA GLY A 272 -6.52 7.37 8.57
C GLY A 272 -7.54 8.40 8.10
N GLU A 273 -8.42 8.02 7.18
CA GLU A 273 -9.50 8.86 6.68
C GLU A 273 -10.51 9.19 7.78
N LEU A 274 -10.95 8.19 8.54
CA LEU A 274 -11.87 8.41 9.67
C LEU A 274 -11.27 9.38 10.70
N ALA A 275 -10.02 9.18 11.07
CA ALA A 275 -9.32 10.01 12.05
C ALA A 275 -9.13 11.43 11.51
N THR A 276 -8.83 11.59 10.22
CA THR A 276 -8.78 12.90 9.54
C THR A 276 -10.13 13.62 9.59
N ASP A 277 -11.22 12.91 9.32
CA ASP A 277 -12.57 13.46 9.41
C ASP A 277 -12.88 13.88 10.86
N ILE A 278 -12.58 13.01 11.84
CA ILE A 278 -12.78 13.34 13.26
C ILE A 278 -11.98 14.59 13.63
N TRP A 279 -10.72 14.67 13.22
CA TRP A 279 -9.86 15.83 13.44
C TRP A 279 -10.45 17.12 12.85
N ASN A 280 -10.99 17.08 11.64
CA ASN A 280 -11.52 18.29 10.98
C ASN A 280 -12.91 18.73 11.49
N PHE A 281 -13.72 17.80 11.99
CA PHE A 281 -15.12 18.06 12.33
C PHE A 281 -15.43 18.06 13.82
N TYR A 282 -14.55 17.55 14.69
CA TYR A 282 -14.76 17.57 16.15
C TYR A 282 -14.00 18.70 16.86
N PRO A 283 -14.46 19.12 18.06
CA PRO A 283 -13.83 20.17 18.85
C PRO A 283 -12.39 19.89 19.28
N HIS A 284 -11.57 20.95 19.33
CA HIS A 284 -10.22 20.93 19.88
C HIS A 284 -10.11 21.89 21.04
N LYS A 285 -9.40 21.51 22.12
CA LYS A 285 -9.12 22.41 23.25
C LYS A 285 -8.27 23.60 22.82
N ALA A 286 -7.28 23.38 21.96
CA ALA A 286 -6.43 24.43 21.39
C ALA A 286 -7.22 25.44 20.54
N LEU A 287 -8.32 25.01 19.92
CA LEU A 287 -9.21 25.84 19.10
C LEU A 287 -10.41 26.35 19.91
N LYS A 288 -10.29 26.44 21.24
CA LYS A 288 -11.33 26.93 22.16
C LYS A 288 -12.66 26.16 22.03
N GLY A 289 -12.58 24.85 21.85
CA GLY A 289 -13.75 23.98 21.74
C GLY A 289 -14.45 24.02 20.37
N ARG A 290 -13.78 24.54 19.33
CA ARG A 290 -14.25 24.50 17.95
C ARG A 290 -13.46 23.50 17.12
N SER A 291 -14.04 23.05 16.01
CA SER A 291 -13.34 22.29 14.97
C SER A 291 -12.69 23.21 13.94
N PRO A 292 -11.67 22.74 13.18
CA PRO A 292 -11.10 23.46 12.06
C PRO A 292 -12.15 23.97 11.07
N HIS A 293 -13.17 23.15 10.76
CA HIS A 293 -14.25 23.57 9.86
C HIS A 293 -15.17 24.63 10.45
N GLU A 294 -15.44 24.60 11.76
CA GLU A 294 -16.23 25.65 12.43
C GLU A 294 -15.47 26.99 12.41
N LEU A 295 -14.14 26.98 12.56
CA LEU A 295 -13.31 28.18 12.44
C LEU A 295 -13.32 28.76 11.03
N TYR A 296 -13.10 27.93 10.00
CA TYR A 296 -13.08 28.36 8.61
C TYR A 296 -14.42 28.97 8.15
N THR A 297 -15.53 28.41 8.64
CA THR A 297 -16.88 28.89 8.34
C THR A 297 -17.23 30.19 9.08
N SER A 298 -16.55 30.47 10.20
CA SER A 298 -16.69 31.72 10.94
C SER A 298 -15.87 32.86 10.33
N GLN A 299 -14.64 32.62 9.89
CA GLN A 299 -13.79 33.62 9.24
C GLN A 299 -14.34 34.11 7.89
N THR A 300 -15.08 33.25 7.18
CA THR A 300 -15.79 33.63 5.94
C THR A 300 -17.04 34.49 6.19
N ARG A 301 -17.51 34.64 7.44
CA ARG A 301 -18.59 35.60 7.78
C ARG A 301 -18.08 37.02 7.99
N ASP A 302 -16.83 37.18 8.40
CA ASP A 302 -16.24 38.50 8.69
C ASP A 302 -15.59 39.13 7.44
N ALA A 303 -15.53 38.39 6.32
CA ALA A 303 -14.95 38.81 5.04
C ALA A 303 -16.00 39.11 3.94
N THR A 304 -17.28 39.18 4.31
CA THR A 304 -18.43 39.57 3.45
C THR A 304 -19.23 40.65 4.13
#